data_AF-A0A7C4CBM3-F1
#
_entry.id   AF-A0A7C4CBM3-F1
#
_cell.length_a   1.000
_cell.length_b   1.000
_cell.length_c   1.000
_cell.angle_alpha   90.00
_cell.angle_beta   90.00
_cell.angle_gamma   90.00
#
_symmetry.space_group_name_H-M   'P 1'
#
loop_
_entity.id
_entity.type
_entity.pdbx_description
1 polymer ?
#
loop_
_entity_poly.entity_id
_entity_poly.type
_entity_poly.pdbx_seq_one_letter_code
_entity_poly.pdbx_strand_id
1 'polypeptide(L)'
;MPKRRVLLALALSIAFESPSLSGRCTLSHAAAEAACSVPLAVGLLAYPVPTRPVGSPVAAGPASAPAPPVTVQQRWASHGVEYAETDSLTACRLSDGSVRVFATAKRGDRLDLFDALDGRWLRSIGRTGCGPGEFRYPNGIAVVHPARRMGAP
;
A
#
# COMPACT_ATOMS: atom_id res chain seq x y z
N MET A 1 -19.72 22.96 11.53
CA MET A 1 -19.94 21.69 10.81
C MET A 1 -18.59 21.05 10.47
N PRO A 2 -18.10 20.02 11.17
CA PRO A 2 -16.78 19.47 10.90
C PRO A 2 -16.83 18.63 9.61
N LYS A 3 -16.01 19.02 8.62
CA LYS A 3 -15.89 18.33 7.32
C LYS A 3 -15.25 16.96 7.54
N ARG A 4 -15.99 15.88 7.28
CA ARG A 4 -15.50 14.50 7.31
C ARG A 4 -14.39 14.35 6.26
N ARG A 5 -13.16 14.06 6.68
CA ARG A 5 -12.05 13.70 5.80
C ARG A 5 -12.09 12.19 5.60
N VAL A 6 -12.27 11.75 4.36
CA VAL A 6 -12.27 10.32 4.01
C VAL A 6 -10.83 9.88 3.86
N LEU A 7 -10.40 8.92 4.69
CA LEU A 7 -9.11 8.23 4.56
C LEU A 7 -9.33 7.02 3.64
N LEU A 8 -8.71 7.01 2.47
CA LEU A 8 -8.74 5.88 1.57
C LEU A 8 -7.48 5.03 1.81
N ALA A 9 -7.64 3.90 2.48
CA ALA A 9 -6.60 2.88 2.58
C ALA A 9 -6.69 2.00 1.33
N LEU A 10 -5.63 1.96 0.52
CA LEU A 10 -5.56 1.06 -0.63
C LEU A 10 -4.78 -0.18 -0.17
N ALA A 11 -5.48 -1.30 -0.03
CA ALA A 11 -4.85 -2.60 0.10
C ALA A 11 -4.64 -3.14 -1.32
N LEU A 12 -3.39 -3.40 -1.69
CA LEU A 12 -3.07 -4.01 -2.98
C LEU A 12 -3.23 -5.52 -2.83
N SER A 13 -4.37 -6.05 -3.28
CA SER A 13 -4.58 -7.50 -3.41
C SER A 13 -3.92 -7.99 -4.70
N ILE A 14 -2.79 -8.68 -4.57
CA ILE A 14 -2.24 -9.45 -5.68
C ILE A 14 -3.02 -10.76 -5.69
N ALA A 15 -3.83 -11.00 -6.72
CA ALA A 15 -4.48 -12.28 -6.91
C ALA A 15 -3.40 -13.33 -7.20
N PHE A 16 -3.01 -14.12 -6.20
CA PHE A 16 -2.21 -15.31 -6.42
C PHE A 16 -3.17 -16.39 -6.92
N GLU A 17 -3.10 -16.68 -8.21
CA GLU A 17 -3.96 -17.65 -8.89
C GLU A 17 -3.51 -19.06 -8.52
N SER A 18 -4.04 -19.60 -7.42
CA SER A 18 -3.96 -21.03 -7.14
C SER A 18 -4.95 -21.75 -8.07
N PRO A 19 -4.51 -22.73 -8.89
CA PRO A 19 -5.38 -23.44 -9.83
C PRO A 19 -6.17 -24.52 -9.09
N SER A 20 -7.05 -24.15 -8.17
CA SER A 20 -8.15 -25.00 -7.69
C SER A 20 -9.03 -24.20 -6.72
N LEU A 21 -10.02 -23.50 -7.26
CA LEU A 21 -11.34 -23.23 -6.65
C LEU A 21 -12.09 -22.27 -7.57
N SER A 22 -13.00 -22.83 -8.37
CA SER A 22 -13.84 -22.11 -9.30
C SER A 22 -14.73 -21.09 -8.58
N GLY A 23 -14.40 -19.82 -8.73
CA GLY A 23 -15.22 -18.70 -8.29
C GLY A 23 -14.88 -17.47 -9.12
N ARG A 24 -15.21 -17.52 -10.41
CA ARG A 24 -14.92 -16.45 -11.38
C ARG A 24 -15.60 -15.16 -10.93
N CYS A 25 -14.81 -14.14 -10.58
CA CYS A 25 -15.29 -12.76 -10.49
C CYS A 25 -15.21 -12.17 -11.89
N THR A 26 -16.33 -12.11 -12.60
CA THR A 26 -16.40 -11.43 -13.90
C THR A 26 -16.42 -9.93 -13.69
N LEU A 27 -15.35 -9.25 -14.10
CA LEU A 27 -15.33 -7.81 -14.33
C LEU A 27 -16.24 -7.52 -15.53
N SER A 28 -17.43 -6.95 -15.29
CA SER A 28 -18.27 -6.42 -16.36
C SER A 28 -17.60 -5.15 -16.90
N HIS A 29 -17.01 -5.26 -18.10
CA HIS A 29 -16.59 -4.11 -18.91
C HIS A 29 -17.83 -3.48 -19.54
N ALA A 30 -18.19 -2.28 -19.09
CA ALA A 30 -19.14 -1.42 -19.78
C ALA A 30 -18.50 -0.03 -19.97
N ALA A 31 -17.93 0.21 -21.15
CA ALA A 31 -17.69 1.52 -21.76
C ALA A 31 -17.11 1.27 -23.16
N ALA A 32 -17.96 1.24 -24.19
CA ALA A 32 -18.10 2.37 -25.14
C ALA A 32 -16.94 2.44 -26.14
N GLU A 33 -16.99 1.61 -27.18
CA GLU A 33 -16.17 1.80 -28.37
C GLU A 33 -16.88 2.74 -29.35
N ALA A 34 -16.33 3.94 -29.50
CA ALA A 34 -16.51 4.78 -30.66
C ALA A 34 -15.19 5.52 -30.89
N ALA A 35 -14.41 5.11 -31.91
CA ALA A 35 -13.59 6.03 -32.71
C ALA A 35 -12.85 5.28 -33.84
N CYS A 36 -13.31 5.54 -35.06
CA CYS A 36 -12.54 6.03 -36.20
C CYS A 36 -11.10 5.48 -36.38
N SER A 37 -10.94 4.60 -37.38
CA SER A 37 -9.65 4.18 -37.91
C SER A 37 -8.94 5.35 -38.62
N VAL A 38 -7.77 5.74 -38.13
CA VAL A 38 -6.78 6.54 -38.87
C VAL A 38 -5.44 5.84 -38.74
N PRO A 39 -4.74 5.49 -39.85
CA PRO A 39 -3.44 4.85 -39.74
C PRO A 39 -2.38 5.90 -39.35
N LEU A 40 -1.82 5.77 -38.15
CA LEU A 40 -0.67 6.56 -37.73
C LEU A 40 0.61 5.83 -38.18
N ALA A 41 1.29 6.40 -39.17
CA ALA A 41 2.63 5.95 -39.58
C ALA A 41 3.62 6.16 -38.42
N VAL A 42 4.18 5.07 -37.91
CA VAL A 42 5.22 5.10 -36.88
C VAL A 42 6.55 5.44 -37.55
N GLY A 43 6.91 6.73 -37.53
CA GLY A 43 8.25 7.20 -37.86
C GLY A 43 9.18 6.95 -36.67
N LEU A 44 10.14 6.03 -36.81
CA LEU A 44 11.20 5.80 -35.82
C LEU A 44 12.19 6.98 -35.87
N LEU A 45 11.95 8.03 -35.09
CA LEU A 45 12.96 9.04 -34.82
C LEU A 45 13.86 8.55 -33.69
N ALA A 46 15.06 8.10 -34.04
CA ALA A 46 16.11 7.80 -33.08
C ALA A 46 16.57 9.10 -32.41
N TYR A 47 16.10 9.34 -31.18
CA TYR A 47 16.65 10.41 -30.35
C TYR A 47 17.98 9.94 -29.75
N PRO A 48 19.10 10.62 -30.00
CA PRO A 48 20.35 10.30 -29.34
C PRO A 48 20.20 10.60 -27.85
N VAL A 49 20.28 9.56 -27.03
CA VAL A 49 20.38 9.70 -25.57
C VAL A 49 21.77 10.25 -25.27
N PRO A 50 21.93 11.45 -24.68
CA PRO A 50 23.24 11.94 -24.31
C PRO A 50 23.81 11.03 -23.23
N THR A 51 24.84 10.26 -23.58
CA THR A 51 25.61 9.48 -22.61
C THR A 51 26.43 10.46 -21.79
N ARG A 52 25.94 10.80 -20.60
CA ARG A 52 26.78 11.47 -19.60
C ARG A 52 27.99 10.56 -19.34
N PRO A 53 29.23 11.08 -19.42
CA PRO A 53 30.38 10.31 -18.97
C PRO A 53 30.13 9.95 -17.51
N VAL A 54 30.07 8.65 -17.22
CA VAL A 54 30.07 8.14 -15.86
C VAL A 54 31.37 8.63 -15.25
N GLY A 55 31.27 9.60 -14.32
CA GLY A 55 32.42 10.06 -13.56
C GLY A 55 33.12 8.85 -12.93
N SER A 56 34.45 8.87 -12.91
CA SER A 56 35.24 7.83 -12.27
C SER A 56 34.65 7.50 -10.90
N PRO A 57 34.57 6.20 -10.52
CA PRO A 57 34.05 5.82 -9.22
C PRO A 57 34.83 6.61 -8.16
N VAL A 58 34.11 7.42 -7.38
CA VAL A 58 34.66 8.04 -6.18
C VAL A 58 35.22 6.89 -5.35
N ALA A 59 36.53 6.92 -5.08
CA ALA A 59 37.17 5.92 -4.24
C ALA A 59 36.31 5.77 -2.98
N ALA A 60 35.79 4.56 -2.75
CA ALA A 60 35.01 4.29 -1.56
C ALA A 60 35.88 4.67 -0.36
N GLY A 61 35.43 5.67 0.41
CA GLY A 61 36.03 5.95 1.71
C GLY A 61 36.01 4.67 2.55
N PRO A 62 36.88 4.55 3.58
CA PRO A 62 36.90 3.35 4.41
C PRO A 62 35.48 3.06 4.89
N ALA A 63 35.00 1.86 4.61
CA ALA A 63 33.69 1.41 5.05
C ALA A 63 33.63 1.62 6.57
N SER A 64 32.71 2.47 7.02
CA SER A 64 32.49 2.69 8.44
C SER A 64 32.16 1.34 9.08
N ALA A 65 32.87 0.99 10.17
CA ALA A 65 32.58 -0.23 10.91
C ALA A 65 31.10 -0.23 11.32
N PRO A 66 30.40 -1.38 11.24
CA PRO A 66 28.99 -1.45 11.62
C PRO A 66 28.84 -1.01 13.08
N ALA A 67 27.91 -0.09 13.33
CA ALA A 67 27.58 0.32 14.69
C ALA A 67 27.12 -0.91 15.52
N PRO A 68 27.44 -0.97 16.82
CA PRO A 68 26.96 -2.05 17.66
C PRO A 68 25.43 -2.11 17.69
N PRO A 69 24.81 -3.30 17.83
CA PRO A 69 23.36 -3.42 17.96
C PRO A 69 22.83 -2.57 19.12
N VAL A 70 21.75 -1.83 18.87
CA VAL A 70 21.06 -1.04 19.91
C VAL A 70 19.87 -1.84 20.44
N THR A 71 19.78 -1.98 21.76
CA THR A 71 18.60 -2.54 22.42
C THR A 71 17.44 -1.55 22.36
N VAL A 72 16.34 -1.94 21.72
CA VAL A 72 15.09 -1.18 21.74
C VAL A 72 14.15 -1.77 22.79
N GLN A 73 13.50 -0.92 23.58
CA GLN A 73 12.48 -1.38 24.52
C GLN A 73 11.26 -1.84 23.72
N GLN A 74 10.84 -3.10 23.90
CA GLN A 74 9.60 -3.60 23.33
C GLN A 74 8.44 -2.78 23.91
N ARG A 75 7.71 -2.07 23.04
CA ARG A 75 6.68 -1.15 23.51
C ARG A 75 5.40 -1.88 23.91
N TRP A 76 4.97 -2.86 23.12
CA TRP A 76 3.77 -3.65 23.38
C TRP A 76 3.75 -4.92 22.52
N ALA A 77 2.96 -5.91 22.96
CA ALA A 77 2.49 -7.02 22.15
C ALA A 77 0.95 -6.97 22.16
N SER A 78 0.31 -7.00 20.98
CA SER A 78 -1.16 -6.93 20.92
C SER A 78 -1.78 -8.26 21.33
N HIS A 79 -2.87 -8.17 22.09
CA HIS A 79 -3.66 -9.31 22.56
C HIS A 79 -5.11 -9.19 22.05
N GLY A 80 -5.84 -10.31 22.04
CA GLY A 80 -7.25 -10.33 21.63
C GLY A 80 -7.47 -10.27 20.11
N VAL A 81 -6.42 -10.46 19.32
CA VAL A 81 -6.48 -10.59 17.86
C VAL A 81 -6.00 -11.97 17.44
N GLU A 82 -6.70 -12.58 16.49
CA GLU A 82 -6.19 -13.77 15.80
C GLU A 82 -5.26 -13.32 14.67
N TYR A 83 -3.97 -13.62 14.77
CA TYR A 83 -3.02 -13.28 13.70
C TYR A 83 -3.18 -14.22 12.50
N ALA A 84 -3.99 -13.81 11.53
CA ALA A 84 -4.30 -14.59 10.34
C ALA A 84 -3.31 -14.28 9.21
N GLU A 85 -2.05 -14.69 9.41
CA GLU A 85 -0.93 -14.39 8.51
C GLU A 85 -0.77 -12.87 8.29
N THR A 86 -0.47 -12.18 9.40
CA THR A 86 -0.20 -10.75 9.40
C THR A 86 1.09 -10.46 8.65
N ASP A 87 1.03 -9.57 7.66
CA ASP A 87 2.14 -9.34 6.72
C ASP A 87 2.62 -7.88 6.71
N SER A 88 1.91 -7.01 5.99
CA SER A 88 2.30 -5.60 5.86
C SER A 88 1.65 -4.74 6.93
N LEU A 89 2.40 -3.76 7.45
CA LEU A 89 1.91 -2.77 8.40
C LEU A 89 2.15 -1.35 7.91
N THR A 90 1.26 -0.44 8.30
CA THR A 90 1.45 1.00 8.13
C THR A 90 0.89 1.75 9.33
N ALA A 91 1.52 2.85 9.73
CA ALA A 91 1.02 3.72 10.77
C ALA A 91 0.47 5.01 10.16
N CYS A 92 -0.66 5.49 10.67
CA CYS A 92 -1.21 6.77 10.28
C CYS A 92 -1.59 7.62 11.48
N ARG A 93 -1.28 8.91 11.40
CA ARG A 93 -1.79 9.91 12.34
C ARG A 93 -3.17 10.37 11.87
N LEU A 94 -4.15 10.23 12.74
CA LEU A 94 -5.51 10.69 12.52
C LEU A 94 -5.66 12.19 12.86
N SER A 95 -6.78 12.79 12.44
CA SER A 95 -7.05 14.21 12.66
C SER A 95 -7.25 14.59 14.13
N ASP A 96 -7.60 13.63 14.97
CA ASP A 96 -7.70 13.79 16.43
C ASP A 96 -6.33 13.72 17.12
N GLY A 97 -5.25 13.56 16.36
CA GLY A 97 -3.88 13.46 16.86
C GLY A 97 -3.45 12.05 17.25
N SER A 98 -4.39 11.10 17.35
CA SER A 98 -4.08 9.70 17.65
C SER A 98 -3.31 9.04 16.50
N VAL A 99 -2.56 7.98 16.82
CA VAL A 99 -1.86 7.16 15.82
C VAL A 99 -2.47 5.77 15.84
N ARG A 100 -2.72 5.24 14.64
CA ARG A 100 -3.23 3.89 14.43
C ARG A 100 -2.24 3.11 13.60
N VAL A 101 -2.06 1.84 13.92
CA VAL A 101 -1.36 0.88 13.07
C VAL A 101 -2.41 0.06 12.35
N PHE A 102 -2.29 -0.04 11.03
CA PHE A 102 -3.09 -0.91 10.19
C PHE A 102 -2.20 -2.04 9.72
N ALA A 103 -2.68 -3.27 9.81
CA ALA A 103 -1.99 -4.44 9.32
C ALA A 103 -2.88 -5.22 8.35
N THR A 104 -2.29 -5.78 7.31
CA THR A 104 -2.97 -6.76 6.47
C THR A 104 -2.97 -8.12 7.16
N ALA A 105 -4.11 -8.81 7.15
CA ALA A 105 -4.25 -10.18 7.62
C ALA A 105 -4.63 -11.05 6.42
N LYS A 106 -3.62 -11.67 5.80
CA LYS A 106 -3.75 -12.34 4.49
C LYS A 106 -4.77 -13.46 4.52
N ARG A 107 -4.65 -14.39 5.48
CA ARG A 107 -5.61 -15.51 5.61
C ARG A 107 -6.96 -15.07 6.16
N GLY A 108 -6.99 -13.93 6.83
CA GLY A 108 -8.20 -13.37 7.42
C GLY A 108 -9.04 -12.54 6.45
N ASP A 109 -8.56 -12.29 5.22
CA ASP A 109 -9.21 -11.44 4.22
C ASP A 109 -9.69 -10.09 4.77
N ARG A 110 -8.84 -9.47 5.60
CA ARG A 110 -9.19 -8.26 6.36
C ARG A 110 -7.96 -7.41 6.68
N LEU A 111 -8.24 -6.22 7.19
CA LEU A 111 -7.26 -5.35 7.83
C LEU A 111 -7.50 -5.33 9.35
N ASP A 112 -6.45 -5.47 10.14
CA ASP A 112 -6.50 -5.34 11.59
C ASP A 112 -5.96 -3.97 12.03
N LEU A 113 -6.69 -3.30 12.92
CA LEU A 113 -6.36 -1.96 13.41
C LEU A 113 -5.93 -2.04 14.87
N PHE A 114 -4.85 -1.35 15.19
CA PHE A 114 -4.28 -1.27 16.53
C PHE A 114 -4.10 0.18 16.95
N ASP A 115 -4.24 0.43 18.24
CA ASP A 115 -3.78 1.68 18.83
C ASP A 115 -2.24 1.64 18.92
N ALA A 116 -1.58 2.67 18.38
CA ALA A 116 -0.12 2.68 18.33
C ALA A 116 0.54 3.00 19.68
N LEU A 117 -0.21 3.58 20.63
CA LEU A 117 0.32 3.99 21.93
C LEU A 117 0.53 2.79 22.84
N ASP A 118 -0.49 1.94 22.94
CA ASP A 118 -0.55 0.81 23.88
C ASP A 118 -0.59 -0.56 23.20
N GLY A 119 -0.73 -0.62 21.87
CA GLY A 119 -0.78 -1.86 21.11
C GLY A 119 -2.11 -2.58 21.18
N ARG A 120 -3.15 -1.98 21.74
CA ARG A 120 -4.45 -2.64 21.85
C ARG A 120 -5.05 -2.86 20.46
N TRP A 121 -5.47 -4.09 20.20
CA TRP A 121 -6.29 -4.37 19.02
C TRP A 121 -7.65 -3.66 19.17
N LEU A 122 -8.03 -2.93 18.13
CA LEU A 122 -9.24 -2.11 18.13
C LEU A 122 -10.38 -2.81 17.40
N ARG A 123 -10.12 -3.28 16.18
CA ARG A 123 -11.09 -3.95 15.32
C ARG A 123 -10.45 -4.51 14.05
N SER A 124 -11.21 -5.33 13.34
CA SER A 124 -10.94 -5.69 11.95
C SER A 124 -11.88 -4.99 10.98
N ILE A 125 -11.44 -4.83 9.74
CA ILE A 125 -12.21 -4.31 8.62
C ILE A 125 -12.08 -5.26 7.45
N GLY A 126 -13.22 -5.70 6.93
CA GLY A 126 -13.32 -6.53 5.75
C GLY A 126 -13.65 -7.99 6.05
N ARG A 127 -13.83 -8.72 4.96
CA ARG A 127 -14.15 -10.14 4.88
C ARG A 127 -13.79 -10.63 3.48
N THR A 128 -13.77 -11.94 3.29
CA THR A 128 -13.61 -12.57 1.98
C THR A 128 -14.63 -12.04 0.98
N GLY A 129 -14.16 -11.55 -0.17
CA GLY A 129 -15.02 -11.14 -1.27
C GLY A 129 -14.34 -10.22 -2.28
N CYS A 130 -15.16 -9.55 -3.08
CA CYS A 130 -14.73 -8.64 -4.15
C CYS A 130 -15.55 -7.34 -4.20
N GLY A 131 -16.52 -7.17 -3.30
CA GLY A 131 -17.27 -5.94 -3.15
C GLY A 131 -16.49 -4.85 -2.39
N PRO A 132 -17.04 -3.63 -2.31
CA PRO A 132 -16.43 -2.55 -1.54
C PRO A 132 -16.18 -2.94 -0.08
N GLY A 133 -14.92 -2.84 0.34
CA GLY A 133 -14.49 -3.20 1.70
C GLY A 133 -14.31 -4.69 1.93
N GLU A 134 -14.49 -5.53 0.91
CA GLU A 134 -14.13 -6.95 0.94
C GLU A 134 -12.73 -7.15 0.37
N PHE A 135 -12.02 -8.16 0.85
CA PHE A 135 -10.67 -8.46 0.43
C PHE A 135 -10.54 -9.93 0.03
N ARG A 136 -9.51 -10.20 -0.77
CA ARG A 136 -9.01 -11.54 -0.99
C ARG A 136 -7.50 -11.49 -0.86
N TYR A 137 -6.99 -12.14 0.17
CA TYR A 137 -5.58 -12.29 0.49
C TYR A 137 -4.80 -10.96 0.44
N PRO A 138 -5.21 -9.93 1.23
CA PRO A 138 -4.59 -8.62 1.16
C PRO A 138 -3.12 -8.70 1.59
N ASN A 139 -2.20 -8.25 0.75
CA ASN A 139 -0.77 -8.35 1.03
C ASN A 139 -0.21 -6.99 1.48
N GLY A 140 -0.20 -6.00 0.59
CA GLY A 140 0.38 -4.68 0.82
C GLY A 140 -0.63 -3.65 1.29
N ILE A 141 -0.19 -2.70 2.11
CA ILE A 141 -0.98 -1.56 2.55
C ILE A 141 -0.16 -0.27 2.55
N ALA A 142 -0.78 0.82 2.10
CA ALA A 142 -0.21 2.16 2.18
C ALA A 142 -1.29 3.17 2.61
N VAL A 143 -0.87 4.20 3.34
CA VAL A 143 -1.71 5.36 3.64
C VAL A 143 -1.29 6.52 2.78
N VAL A 144 -2.25 7.09 2.06
CA VAL A 144 -2.06 8.30 1.26
C VAL A 144 -2.79 9.44 1.95
N HIS A 145 -2.05 10.48 2.29
CA HIS A 145 -2.67 11.74 2.69
C HIS A 145 -3.00 12.54 1.43
N PRO A 146 -4.23 13.06 1.28
CA PRO A 146 -4.52 13.95 0.17
C PRO A 146 -3.55 15.13 0.24
N ALA A 147 -3.03 15.55 -0.92
CA ALA A 147 -2.14 16.68 -1.01
C ALA A 147 -2.75 17.86 -0.23
N ARG A 148 -1.98 18.47 0.68
CA ARG A 148 -2.36 19.79 1.18
C ARG A 148 -2.47 20.66 -0.07
N ARG A 149 -3.64 21.25 -0.32
CA ARG A 149 -3.75 22.37 -1.26
C ARG A 149 -2.80 23.44 -0.73
N MET A 150 -1.61 23.52 -1.30
CA MET A 150 -0.71 24.65 -1.17
C MET A 150 -1.42 25.79 -1.90
N GLY A 151 -1.85 26.82 -1.15
CA GLY A 151 -2.38 28.09 -1.62
C GLY A 151 -3.17 28.09 -2.94
N ALA A 152 -4.49 28.20 -2.86
CA ALA A 152 -5.14 29.07 -3.84
C ALA A 152 -4.73 30.52 -3.49
N PRO A 153 -4.34 31.35 -4.47
CA PRO A 153 -4.05 32.76 -4.24
C PRO A 153 -5.25 33.49 -3.62
#